data_AF-A0AAW2KEK6-F1
#
_entry.id   AF-A0AAW2KEK6-F1
#
_cell.length_a   1.000
_cell.length_b   1.000
_cell.length_c   1.000
_cell.angle_alpha   90.00
_cell.angle_beta   90.00
_cell.angle_gamma   90.00
#
_symmetry.space_group_name_H-M   'P 1'
#
loop_
_entity.id
_entity.type
_entity.pdbx_description
1 polymer ?
#
loop_
_entity_poly.entity_id
_entity_poly.type
_entity_poly.pdbx_seq_one_letter_code
_entity_poly.pdbx_strand_id
1 'polypeptide(L)'
;MYTTDRAPSGSGSAPTGVSSQLLNRLFQTIERTTHKDPHPGFIIATHHFKDPYPMVNEIDLDLLCNATMDLLIQFAYPSCQDTASSLFPIPYPHLMAYGGELTFTLDNAIPLTDQDNKKIPMNDVYALIYKSIQKYAERYDGQFLVRLMIRVYMTGEKKERPLFL
;
A
#
# COMPACT_ATOMS: atom_id res chain seq x y z
N MET A 1 -31.81 -55.00 -2.74
CA MET A 1 -30.98 -54.19 -1.82
C MET A 1 -29.91 -53.53 -2.67
N TYR A 2 -30.09 -52.24 -2.98
CA TYR A 2 -29.14 -51.45 -3.75
C TYR A 2 -28.35 -50.56 -2.77
N THR A 3 -27.06 -50.81 -2.63
CA THR A 3 -26.13 -49.90 -1.93
C THR A 3 -25.38 -49.10 -2.97
N THR A 4 -25.74 -47.83 -3.09
CA THR A 4 -25.05 -46.83 -3.90
C THR A 4 -23.87 -46.29 -3.10
N ASP A 5 -22.65 -46.61 -3.54
CA ASP A 5 -21.42 -45.99 -3.03
C ASP A 5 -21.42 -44.51 -3.39
N ARG A 6 -21.49 -43.67 -2.35
CA ARG A 6 -21.41 -42.21 -2.45
C ARG A 6 -19.93 -41.81 -2.37
N ALA A 7 -19.41 -41.26 -3.47
CA ALA A 7 -18.07 -40.69 -3.57
C ALA A 7 -17.78 -39.69 -2.43
N PRO A 8 -16.53 -39.60 -1.94
CA PRO A 8 -16.17 -38.59 -0.97
C PRO A 8 -16.16 -37.21 -1.65
N SER A 9 -16.96 -36.32 -1.12
CA SER A 9 -16.94 -34.88 -1.40
C SER A 9 -15.56 -34.33 -1.04
N GLY A 10 -14.72 -34.10 -2.05
CA GLY A 10 -13.53 -33.27 -1.91
C GLY A 10 -13.94 -31.84 -1.59
N SER A 11 -13.89 -31.48 -0.31
CA SER A 11 -13.93 -30.08 0.11
C SER A 11 -12.66 -29.41 -0.40
N GLY A 12 -12.78 -28.65 -1.50
CA GLY A 12 -11.74 -27.75 -1.95
C GLY A 12 -11.50 -26.66 -0.90
N SER A 13 -10.46 -26.82 -0.09
CA SER A 13 -9.94 -25.77 0.77
C SER A 13 -8.84 -24.99 0.04
N ALA A 14 -9.12 -23.74 -0.32
CA ALA A 14 -8.13 -22.73 -0.72
C ALA A 14 -8.75 -21.34 -0.50
N PRO A 15 -8.01 -20.24 -0.24
CA PRO A 15 -6.74 -20.05 0.46
C PRO A 15 -6.89 -18.88 1.47
N THR A 16 -7.63 -19.05 2.56
CA THR A 16 -7.93 -17.95 3.52
C THR A 16 -6.81 -17.68 4.54
N GLY A 17 -5.87 -18.61 4.71
CA GLY A 17 -4.80 -18.52 5.73
C GLY A 17 -3.71 -17.48 5.41
N VAL A 18 -3.31 -17.33 4.15
CA VAL A 18 -2.17 -16.48 3.77
C VAL A 18 -2.54 -14.99 3.80
N SER A 19 -3.72 -14.63 3.30
CA SER A 19 -4.20 -13.23 3.31
C SER A 19 -4.42 -12.70 4.73
N SER A 20 -4.92 -13.54 5.64
CA SER A 20 -5.13 -13.15 7.04
C SER A 20 -3.83 -13.00 7.81
N GLN A 21 -2.83 -13.86 7.53
CA GLN A 21 -1.49 -13.75 8.12
C GLN A 21 -0.76 -12.48 7.66
N LEU A 22 -0.84 -12.12 6.37
CA LEU A 22 -0.21 -10.93 5.83
C LEU A 22 -0.81 -9.64 6.41
N LEU A 23 -2.14 -9.57 6.53
CA LEU A 23 -2.82 -8.42 7.14
C LEU A 23 -2.48 -8.30 8.63
N ASN A 24 -2.48 -9.41 9.37
CA ASN A 24 -2.05 -9.40 10.77
C ASN A 24 -0.61 -8.92 10.91
N ARG A 25 0.28 -9.36 10.01
CA ARG A 25 1.66 -8.91 9.97
C ARG A 25 1.74 -7.41 9.73
N LEU A 26 0.99 -6.88 8.75
CA LEU A 26 0.93 -5.45 8.47
C LEU A 26 0.54 -4.63 9.71
N PHE A 27 -0.55 -4.99 10.39
CA PHE A 27 -1.02 -4.31 11.60
C PHE A 27 -0.01 -4.39 12.75
N GLN A 28 0.74 -5.49 12.85
CA GLN A 28 1.79 -5.62 13.85
C GLN A 28 3.02 -4.80 13.48
N THR A 29 3.35 -4.63 12.21
CA THR A 29 4.55 -3.90 11.77
C THR A 29 4.38 -2.38 11.82
N ILE A 30 3.17 -1.85 11.66
CA ILE A 30 2.90 -0.41 11.74
C ILE A 30 2.90 0.03 13.22
N GLU A 31 3.80 0.95 13.57
CA GLU A 31 3.84 1.61 14.88
C GLU A 31 2.77 2.71 14.97
N ARG A 32 2.73 3.57 13.95
CA ARG A 32 1.79 4.68 13.87
C ARG A 32 1.60 5.15 12.44
N THR A 33 0.44 5.75 12.20
CA THR A 33 0.10 6.39 10.93
C THR A 33 -0.06 7.89 11.17
N THR A 34 0.58 8.71 10.35
CA THR A 34 0.41 10.17 10.37
C THR A 34 -0.08 10.66 9.03
N HIS A 35 -0.83 11.76 9.02
CA HIS A 35 -1.22 12.41 7.77
C HIS A 35 -1.26 13.93 7.94
N LYS A 36 -1.14 14.63 6.81
CA LYS A 36 -1.24 16.09 6.70
C LYS A 36 -1.93 16.45 5.40
N ASP A 37 -2.66 17.54 5.42
CA ASP A 37 -3.25 18.16 4.24
C ASP A 37 -2.69 19.57 4.10
N PRO A 38 -1.50 19.75 3.48
CA PRO A 38 -0.82 21.05 3.48
C PRO A 38 -1.63 22.15 2.76
N HIS A 39 -2.40 21.78 1.75
CA HIS A 39 -3.36 22.64 1.06
C HIS A 39 -4.45 21.78 0.40
N PRO A 40 -5.57 22.38 -0.05
CA PRO A 40 -6.61 21.65 -0.78
C PRO A 40 -6.04 20.85 -1.96
N GLY A 41 -6.53 19.63 -2.14
CA GLY A 41 -6.09 18.71 -3.19
C GLY A 41 -4.72 18.07 -2.94
N PHE A 42 -4.07 18.30 -1.79
CA PHE A 42 -2.77 17.68 -1.48
C PHE A 42 -2.78 16.95 -0.14
N ILE A 43 -2.46 15.66 -0.17
CA ILE A 43 -2.46 14.78 0.99
C ILE A 43 -1.09 14.15 1.13
N ILE A 44 -0.52 14.21 2.32
CA ILE A 44 0.68 13.46 2.70
C ILE A 44 0.26 12.48 3.80
N ALA A 45 0.47 11.19 3.59
CA ALA A 45 0.20 10.17 4.61
C ALA A 45 1.41 9.26 4.78
N THR A 46 1.66 8.78 6.00
CA THR A 46 2.89 8.06 6.35
C THR A 46 2.61 6.97 7.37
N HIS A 47 3.02 5.74 7.07
CA HIS A 47 3.24 4.72 8.08
C HIS A 47 4.66 4.82 8.63
N HIS A 48 4.77 4.77 9.95
CA HIS A 48 6.02 4.52 10.66
C HIS A 48 6.00 3.07 11.11
N PHE A 49 7.04 2.33 10.75
CA PHE A 49 7.16 0.93 11.15
C PHE A 49 7.89 0.83 12.48
N LYS A 50 7.57 -0.21 13.27
CA LYS A 50 8.32 -0.56 14.48
C LYS A 50 9.33 -1.67 14.16
N ASP A 51 10.34 -1.79 15.01
CA ASP A 51 11.31 -2.89 14.96
C ASP A 51 10.61 -4.24 15.27
N PRO A 52 10.82 -5.33 14.50
CA PRO A 52 11.67 -5.43 13.30
C PRO A 52 11.08 -4.72 12.08
N TYR A 53 11.89 -3.83 11.49
CA TYR A 53 11.52 -3.07 10.29
C TYR A 53 11.32 -4.00 9.08
N PRO A 54 10.33 -3.73 8.21
CA PRO A 54 10.21 -4.47 6.97
C PRO A 54 11.44 -4.23 6.09
N MET A 55 11.83 -5.27 5.37
CA MET A 55 12.95 -5.21 4.44
C MET A 55 12.44 -4.97 3.02
N VAL A 56 13.31 -4.44 2.18
CA VAL A 56 13.10 -4.39 0.75
C VAL A 56 13.58 -5.74 0.21
N ASN A 57 12.67 -6.69 0.03
CA ASN A 57 12.93 -7.98 -0.58
C ASN A 57 11.62 -8.60 -1.10
N GLU A 58 11.69 -9.76 -1.75
CA GLU A 58 10.51 -10.46 -2.27
C GLU A 58 9.51 -10.87 -1.18
N ILE A 59 9.98 -11.15 0.04
CA ILE A 59 9.15 -11.62 1.16
C ILE A 59 8.24 -10.49 1.68
N ASP A 60 8.78 -9.28 1.75
CA ASP A 60 8.11 -8.12 2.32
C ASP A 60 7.47 -7.24 1.26
N LEU A 61 7.70 -7.53 -0.03
CA LEU A 61 7.13 -6.81 -1.15
C LEU A 61 5.60 -6.68 -1.04
N ASP A 62 4.91 -7.79 -0.77
CA ASP A 62 3.45 -7.79 -0.59
C ASP A 62 3.03 -6.97 0.63
N LEU A 63 3.80 -7.00 1.72
CA LEU A 63 3.53 -6.20 2.91
C LEU A 63 3.66 -4.70 2.62
N LEU A 64 4.69 -4.30 1.87
CA LEU A 64 4.89 -2.90 1.44
C LEU A 64 3.79 -2.43 0.47
N CYS A 65 3.34 -3.30 -0.43
CA CYS A 65 2.21 -3.01 -1.32
C CYS A 65 0.92 -2.81 -0.51
N ASN A 66 0.65 -3.69 0.45
CA ASN A 66 -0.53 -3.57 1.31
C ASN A 66 -0.46 -2.33 2.21
N ALA A 67 0.70 -2.00 2.79
CA ALA A 67 0.90 -0.75 3.53
C ALA A 67 0.62 0.49 2.66
N THR A 68 1.04 0.44 1.40
CA THR A 68 0.76 1.52 0.44
C THR A 68 -0.73 1.63 0.13
N MET A 69 -1.40 0.50 -0.12
CA MET A 69 -2.85 0.47 -0.34
C MET A 69 -3.64 0.93 0.88
N ASP A 70 -3.20 0.58 2.08
CA ASP A 70 -3.83 1.00 3.34
C ASP A 70 -3.87 2.54 3.43
N LEU A 71 -2.74 3.22 3.19
CA LEU A 71 -2.72 4.69 3.13
C LEU A 71 -3.63 5.27 2.05
N LEU A 72 -3.69 4.64 0.87
CA LEU A 72 -4.58 5.11 -0.21
C LEU A 72 -6.05 4.95 0.16
N ILE A 73 -6.42 3.80 0.74
CA ILE A 73 -7.80 3.50 1.16
C ILE A 73 -8.24 4.43 2.28
N GLN A 74 -7.37 4.69 3.26
CA GLN A 74 -7.70 5.57 4.37
C GLN A 74 -7.75 7.05 3.98
N PHE A 75 -6.82 7.52 3.15
CA PHE A 75 -6.62 8.96 2.96
C PHE A 75 -6.91 9.48 1.55
N ALA A 76 -6.73 8.67 0.51
CA ALA A 76 -6.85 9.12 -0.87
C ALA A 76 -8.25 8.82 -1.45
N TYR A 77 -8.64 7.54 -1.49
CA TYR A 77 -9.88 7.09 -2.11
C TYR A 77 -11.17 7.75 -1.57
N PRO A 78 -11.29 8.06 -0.26
CA PRO A 78 -12.46 8.78 0.25
C PRO A 78 -12.56 10.23 -0.25
N SER A 79 -11.42 10.84 -0.59
CA SER A 79 -11.34 12.23 -1.07
C SER A 79 -11.31 12.36 -2.60
N CYS A 80 -10.99 11.29 -3.34
CA CYS A 80 -11.00 11.28 -4.80
C CYS A 80 -12.44 11.23 -5.35
N GLN A 81 -12.98 12.34 -5.88
CA GLN A 81 -14.17 12.32 -6.75
C GLN A 81 -13.80 12.59 -8.21
N ASP A 82 -13.05 13.66 -8.46
CA ASP A 82 -12.73 14.13 -9.81
C ASP A 82 -11.20 14.26 -9.96
N THR A 83 -10.61 13.54 -10.92
CA THR A 83 -9.18 13.56 -11.26
C THR A 83 -8.18 13.52 -10.09
N ALA A 84 -7.71 12.31 -9.75
CA ALA A 84 -6.67 12.15 -8.74
C ALA A 84 -5.44 11.48 -9.32
N SER A 85 -4.31 12.17 -9.26
CA SER A 85 -3.00 11.63 -9.58
C SER A 85 -2.25 11.40 -8.27
N SER A 86 -2.11 10.15 -7.85
CA SER A 86 -1.30 9.87 -6.66
C SER A 86 0.17 9.87 -7.05
N LEU A 87 0.91 10.86 -6.58
CA LEU A 87 2.37 10.77 -6.58
C LEU A 87 2.78 9.84 -5.43
N PHE A 88 3.68 8.91 -5.72
CA PHE A 88 4.25 8.01 -4.71
C PHE A 88 5.68 8.44 -4.40
N PRO A 89 5.92 9.57 -3.72
CA PRO A 89 7.12 9.63 -2.91
C PRO A 89 6.83 8.75 -1.72
N ILE A 90 7.32 7.52 -1.81
CA ILE A 90 7.54 6.70 -0.64
C ILE A 90 8.89 7.12 -0.07
N PRO A 91 8.98 8.10 0.85
CA PRO A 91 10.18 8.27 1.63
C PRO A 91 10.30 7.03 2.51
N TYR A 92 11.26 6.24 2.13
CA TYR A 92 11.75 5.11 2.87
C TYR A 92 13.03 5.56 3.57
N PRO A 93 12.94 6.10 4.80
CA PRO A 93 14.12 6.26 5.63
C PRO A 93 14.74 4.88 5.82
N HIS A 94 15.79 4.60 5.06
CA HIS A 94 16.70 3.51 5.35
C HIS A 94 17.57 3.96 6.51
N LEU A 95 17.75 3.10 7.50
CA LEU A 95 18.77 3.33 8.52
C LEU A 95 20.11 2.94 7.87
N MET A 96 20.82 3.91 7.30
CA MET A 96 22.20 3.64 6.88
C MET A 96 23.01 3.18 8.11
N ALA A 97 24.03 2.34 7.91
CA ALA A 97 24.93 1.87 8.98
C ALA A 97 25.57 3.01 9.81
N TYR A 98 25.47 4.26 9.34
CA TYR A 98 25.97 5.49 9.97
C TYR A 98 24.85 6.42 10.50
N GLY A 99 23.61 5.94 10.64
CA GLY A 99 22.50 6.69 11.27
C GLY A 99 21.83 7.76 10.39
N GLY A 100 22.11 7.79 9.09
CA GLY A 100 21.43 8.68 8.14
C GLY A 100 20.12 8.07 7.62
N GLU A 101 19.02 8.84 7.66
CA GLU A 101 17.76 8.53 6.97
C GLU A 101 17.85 9.03 5.51
N LEU A 102 17.90 8.14 4.53
CA LEU A 102 17.81 8.51 3.11
C LEU A 102 16.36 8.53 2.65
N THR A 103 15.94 9.50 1.85
CA THR A 103 14.59 9.56 1.25
C THR A 103 14.71 9.51 -0.27
N PHE A 104 13.92 8.66 -0.92
CA PHE A 104 13.80 8.61 -2.38
C PHE A 104 12.32 8.54 -2.78
N THR A 105 12.04 8.68 -4.07
CA THR A 105 10.69 8.68 -4.64
C THR A 105 10.59 7.53 -5.62
N LEU A 106 9.50 6.77 -5.58
CA LEU A 106 9.26 5.70 -6.55
C LEU A 106 8.71 6.31 -7.83
N ASP A 107 9.52 6.23 -8.90
CA ASP A 107 9.17 6.47 -10.31
C ASP A 107 8.15 7.62 -10.56
N ASN A 108 7.39 7.53 -11.66
CA ASN A 108 6.34 8.48 -11.98
C ASN A 108 5.09 8.29 -11.10
N ALA A 109 4.24 9.32 -11.06
CA ALA A 109 2.93 9.27 -10.43
C ALA A 109 2.09 8.09 -10.94
N ILE A 110 1.43 7.35 -10.04
CA ILE A 110 0.45 6.34 -10.44
C ILE A 110 -0.92 7.03 -10.45
N PRO A 111 -1.60 7.09 -11.61
CA PRO A 111 -2.93 7.69 -11.69
C PRO A 111 -3.92 6.88 -10.84
N LEU A 112 -4.86 7.55 -10.19
CA LEU A 112 -6.00 6.92 -9.52
C LEU A 112 -7.29 7.05 -10.34
N THR A 113 -7.27 7.89 -11.39
CA THR A 113 -8.36 8.07 -12.35
C THR A 113 -7.83 7.96 -13.78
N ASP A 114 -8.65 7.46 -14.69
CA ASP A 114 -8.34 7.44 -16.12
C ASP A 114 -8.56 8.84 -16.77
N GLN A 115 -8.40 8.90 -18.09
CA GLN A 115 -8.56 10.12 -18.88
C GLN A 115 -10.01 10.64 -18.91
N ASP A 116 -10.99 9.77 -18.63
CA ASP A 116 -12.41 10.08 -18.56
C ASP A 116 -12.86 10.41 -17.12
N ASN A 117 -11.90 10.63 -16.21
CA ASN A 117 -12.10 10.89 -14.79
C ASN A 117 -12.76 9.75 -14.01
N LYS A 118 -12.76 8.52 -14.54
CA LYS A 118 -13.26 7.34 -13.83
C LYS A 118 -12.17 6.77 -12.94
N LYS A 119 -12.56 6.28 -11.76
CA LYS A 119 -11.63 5.64 -10.82
C LYS A 119 -11.04 4.37 -11.44
N ILE A 120 -9.71 4.28 -11.39
CA ILE A 120 -9.01 3.05 -11.77
C ILE A 120 -9.31 1.99 -10.71
N PRO A 121 -9.62 0.74 -11.10
CA PRO A 121 -9.84 -0.36 -10.17
C PRO A 121 -8.67 -0.53 -9.20
N MET A 122 -8.96 -0.78 -7.92
CA MET A 122 -7.93 -0.92 -6.87
C MET A 122 -6.93 -2.04 -7.18
N ASN A 123 -7.35 -3.11 -7.85
CA ASN A 123 -6.47 -4.20 -8.27
C ASN A 123 -5.44 -3.74 -9.30
N ASP A 124 -5.82 -2.84 -10.21
CA ASP A 124 -4.91 -2.29 -11.21
C ASP A 124 -3.92 -1.30 -10.56
N VAL A 125 -4.40 -0.48 -9.63
CA VAL A 125 -3.54 0.39 -8.81
C VAL A 125 -2.55 -0.44 -8.00
N TYR A 126 -3.00 -1.53 -7.38
CA TYR A 126 -2.13 -2.46 -6.67
C TYR A 126 -1.05 -3.05 -7.59
N ALA A 127 -1.41 -3.49 -8.80
CA ALA A 127 -0.45 -4.02 -9.76
C ALA A 127 0.60 -2.98 -10.19
N LEU A 128 0.22 -1.70 -10.30
CA LEU A 128 1.15 -0.61 -10.58
C LEU A 128 2.08 -0.33 -9.39
N ILE A 129 1.57 -0.33 -8.17
CA ILE A 129 2.36 -0.21 -6.94
C ILE A 129 3.35 -1.37 -6.84
N TYR A 130 2.88 -2.60 -7.03
CA TYR A 130 3.71 -3.80 -6.98
C TYR A 130 4.88 -3.71 -7.95
N LYS A 131 4.61 -3.38 -9.23
CA LYS A 131 5.67 -3.18 -10.23
C LYS A 131 6.66 -2.09 -9.83
N SER A 132 6.17 -1.01 -9.20
CA SER A 132 7.02 0.11 -8.78
C SER A 132 7.93 -0.25 -7.61
N ILE A 133 7.40 -0.96 -6.61
CA ILE A 133 8.18 -1.44 -5.47
C ILE A 133 9.11 -2.59 -5.88
N GLN A 134 8.72 -3.45 -6.82
CA GLN A 134 9.55 -4.55 -7.33
C GLN A 134 10.83 -4.02 -8.00
N LYS A 135 10.71 -3.02 -8.90
CA LYS A 135 11.89 -2.35 -9.49
C LYS A 135 12.81 -1.76 -8.43
N TYR A 136 12.22 -1.30 -7.32
CA TYR A 136 12.99 -0.76 -6.21
C TYR A 136 13.72 -1.87 -5.44
N ALA A 137 13.09 -3.03 -5.25
CA ALA A 137 13.73 -4.19 -4.66
C ALA A 137 14.95 -4.67 -5.46
N GLU A 138 14.93 -4.57 -6.79
CA GLU A 138 16.10 -4.88 -7.62
C GLU A 138 17.34 -4.03 -7.29
N ARG A 139 17.15 -2.80 -6.80
CA ARG A 139 18.26 -1.85 -6.55
C ARG A 139 18.69 -1.79 -5.08
N TYR A 140 17.80 -2.14 -4.15
CA TYR A 140 18.02 -1.94 -2.72
C TYR A 140 17.65 -3.19 -1.90
N ASP A 141 17.75 -4.37 -2.50
CA ASP A 141 17.50 -5.64 -1.83
C ASP A 141 18.28 -5.74 -0.50
N GLY A 142 17.60 -6.24 0.53
CA GLY A 142 18.18 -6.41 1.86
C GLY A 142 18.17 -5.16 2.76
N GLN A 143 17.66 -4.02 2.29
CA GLN A 143 17.60 -2.79 3.08
C GLN A 143 16.35 -2.72 3.98
N PHE A 144 16.50 -2.25 5.23
CA PHE A 144 15.37 -1.98 6.14
C PHE A 144 14.62 -0.69 5.82
N LEU A 145 13.33 -0.68 6.11
CA LEU A 145 12.44 0.45 5.87
C LEU A 145 11.82 0.92 7.17
N VAL A 146 12.14 2.14 7.59
CA VAL A 146 11.62 2.70 8.84
C VAL A 146 10.27 3.40 8.63
N ARG A 147 10.00 3.93 7.43
CA ARG A 147 8.73 4.59 7.09
C ARG A 147 8.34 4.33 5.64
N LEU A 148 7.05 4.51 5.36
CA LEU A 148 6.45 4.46 4.04
C LEU A 148 5.46 5.63 3.95
N MET A 149 5.55 6.48 2.93
CA MET A 149 4.60 7.58 2.71
C MET A 149 4.00 7.58 1.32
N ILE A 150 2.84 8.21 1.19
CA ILE A 150 2.23 8.57 -0.09
C ILE A 150 2.04 10.09 -0.13
N ARG A 151 2.08 10.67 -1.33
CA ARG A 151 1.73 12.08 -1.55
C ARG A 151 0.73 12.21 -2.69
N VAL A 152 -0.53 12.35 -2.34
CA VAL A 152 -1.61 12.35 -3.32
C VAL A 152 -1.93 13.76 -3.75
N TYR A 153 -1.97 13.99 -5.06
CA TYR A 153 -2.35 15.25 -5.67
C TYR A 153 -3.68 15.07 -6.42
N MET A 154 -4.61 15.97 -6.19
CA MET A 154 -5.94 15.94 -6.79
C MET A 154 -6.16 17.29 -7.47
N THR A 155 -6.63 17.24 -8.71
CA THR A 155 -7.04 18.44 -9.44
C THR A 155 -8.51 18.71 -9.13
N GLY A 156 -8.77 19.53 -8.12
CA GLY A 156 -10.14 19.87 -7.68
C GLY A 156 -10.25 20.16 -6.18
N GLU A 157 -11.45 20.52 -5.72
CA GLU A 157 -11.71 20.67 -4.29
C GLU A 157 -11.68 19.30 -3.59
N LYS A 158 -10.81 19.16 -2.60
CA LYS A 158 -10.77 17.97 -1.76
C LYS A 158 -12.07 17.90 -0.94
N LYS A 159 -12.82 16.79 -1.05
CA LYS A 159 -13.89 16.51 -0.07
C LYS A 159 -13.32 16.18 1.30
N GLU A 160 -13.97 16.72 2.33
CA GLU A 160 -13.69 16.35 3.71
C GLU A 160 -13.78 14.83 3.87
N ARG A 161 -12.77 14.26 4.52
CA ARG A 161 -12.77 12.83 4.84
C ARG A 161 -13.78 12.59 5.96
N PRO A 162 -14.54 11.48 5.93
CA PRO A 162 -15.30 11.07 7.10
C PRO A 162 -14.35 10.90 8.29
N LEU A 163 -14.66 11.53 9.42
CA LEU A 163 -13.97 11.26 10.67
C LEU A 163 -14.38 9.86 11.12
N PHE A 164 -13.57 8.85 10.84
CA PHE A 164 -13.71 7.56 11.50
C PHE A 164 -13.07 7.69 12.88
N LEU A 165 -13.93 7.75 13.91
CA LEU A 165 -13.59 7.64 15.34
C LEU A 165 -13.18 6.20 15.67
#